data_AF-A0A1Y1MT01-F1
#
_entry.id   AF-A0A1Y1MT01-F1
#
_cell.length_a   1.000
_cell.length_b   1.000
_cell.length_c   1.000
_cell.angle_alpha   90.00
_cell.angle_beta   90.00
_cell.angle_gamma   90.00
#
_symmetry.space_group_name_H-M   'P 1'
#
loop_
_entity.id
_entity.type
_entity.pdbx_description
1 polymer ?
#
loop_
_entity_poly.entity_id
_entity_poly.type
_entity_poly.pdbx_seq_one_letter_code
_entity_poly.pdbx_strand_id
1 'polypeptide(L)'
;PAQQFADFQRIQKNTRSLGSHVERRYVPTELISNPPGPEHVSLELLMASQAHMGHNTSLWNPANSRYIYGVRQGIHIISLETIAAHLRRAARVVEEVSYRGGVILFVGTRKGQMEIVTKAAELAGACHLFTKWTPGAITNRDVILKTQATKVVDHLDSELDGFDMYKGMARPLLPDLVVCLNPLENYTMLYECGLKNIPTIGVIDTNVDPSWVTYTIPANDDSLRAMAVVAGVLGRAGQKGKERRLQDSSRGNVSWNTSPELERHMKKEVQAAVMKRKEVMGRIQSNVQGFTEEEQKLLRVRNSEVDLEVSEDEMVNMLGETALKDAREGVAEAGHADSSKTSSWKVGEGLANIEAQLQRVQQQTRHIELAVGSKQE
;
A
#
# COMPACT_ATOMS: atom_id res chain seq x y z
N PRO A 1 0.38 3.73 48.56
CA PRO A 1 -0.34 3.23 47.37
C PRO A 1 0.58 2.67 46.25
N ALA A 2 1.48 3.49 45.67
CA ALA A 2 2.34 3.03 44.57
C ALA A 2 3.34 1.93 44.99
N GLN A 3 3.98 2.08 46.16
CA GLN A 3 4.87 1.06 46.73
C GLN A 3 4.11 -0.24 47.03
N GLN A 4 2.93 -0.16 47.64
CA GLN A 4 2.07 -1.34 47.89
C GLN A 4 1.67 -2.06 46.60
N PHE A 5 1.41 -1.32 45.51
CA PHE A 5 1.12 -1.91 44.21
C PHE A 5 2.35 -2.61 43.61
N ALA A 6 3.53 -2.01 43.73
CA ALA A 6 4.79 -2.63 43.31
C ALA A 6 5.09 -3.91 44.10
N ASP A 7 4.86 -3.89 45.41
CA ASP A 7 5.02 -5.06 46.27
C ASP A 7 4.02 -6.16 45.92
N PHE A 8 2.75 -5.79 45.67
CA PHE A 8 1.73 -6.72 45.18
C PHE A 8 2.13 -7.39 43.87
N GLN A 9 2.61 -6.62 42.87
CA GLN A 9 3.08 -7.16 41.59
C GLN A 9 4.28 -8.07 41.77
N ARG A 10 5.23 -7.72 42.65
CA ARG A 10 6.41 -8.53 42.96
C ARG A 10 6.01 -9.87 43.59
N ILE A 11 5.12 -9.83 44.59
CA ILE A 11 4.61 -11.04 45.25
C ILE A 11 3.87 -11.89 44.22
N GLN A 12 2.94 -11.31 43.47
CA GLN A 12 2.17 -12.02 42.44
C GLN A 12 3.08 -12.67 41.40
N LYS A 13 4.10 -11.98 40.89
CA LYS A 13 5.04 -12.55 39.91
C LYS A 13 5.80 -13.76 40.46
N ASN A 14 6.17 -13.71 41.74
CA ASN A 14 6.95 -14.78 42.38
C ASN A 14 6.09 -15.98 42.78
N THR A 15 4.83 -15.77 43.17
CA THR A 15 3.99 -16.85 43.73
C THR A 15 2.90 -17.37 42.78
N ARG A 16 2.57 -16.66 41.70
CA ARG A 16 1.45 -17.03 40.81
C ARG A 16 1.62 -18.39 40.11
N SER A 17 2.85 -18.82 39.85
CA SER A 17 3.14 -20.11 39.19
C SER A 17 3.53 -21.23 40.15
N LEU A 18 3.46 -21.00 41.47
CA LEU A 18 3.68 -22.05 42.47
C LEU A 18 2.46 -22.97 42.55
N GLY A 19 2.68 -24.26 42.81
CA GLY A 19 1.63 -25.28 42.93
C GLY A 19 1.52 -26.16 41.69
N SER A 20 0.32 -26.26 41.12
CA SER A 20 0.02 -27.10 39.96
C SER A 20 0.01 -26.30 38.65
N HIS A 21 0.55 -26.87 37.58
CA HIS A 21 0.45 -26.29 36.24
C HIS A 21 -0.96 -26.52 35.67
N VAL A 22 -1.72 -25.45 35.43
CA VAL A 22 -3.03 -25.52 34.78
C VAL A 22 -2.85 -25.36 33.26
N GLU A 23 -3.14 -26.42 32.52
CA GLU A 23 -3.18 -26.38 31.05
C GLU A 23 -4.36 -25.51 30.58
N ARG A 24 -4.07 -24.35 29.99
CA ARG A 24 -5.10 -23.46 29.42
C ARG A 24 -5.30 -23.80 27.96
N ARG A 25 -6.35 -24.56 27.65
CA ARG A 25 -6.66 -24.98 26.26
C ARG A 25 -7.29 -23.87 25.40
N TYR A 26 -7.86 -22.85 26.02
CA TYR A 26 -8.45 -21.73 25.29
C TYR A 26 -8.36 -20.44 26.10
N VAL A 27 -7.87 -19.39 25.45
CA VAL A 27 -7.88 -18.02 25.95
C VAL A 27 -8.45 -17.12 24.84
N PRO A 28 -9.54 -16.37 25.08
CA PRO A 28 -10.18 -15.55 24.04
C PRO A 28 -9.23 -14.57 23.34
N THR A 29 -8.34 -13.93 24.10
CA THR A 29 -7.38 -12.94 23.61
C THR A 29 -6.32 -13.54 22.68
N GLU A 30 -6.00 -14.83 22.86
CA GLU A 30 -4.91 -15.49 22.13
C GLU A 30 -5.17 -15.56 20.63
N LEU A 31 -6.43 -15.71 20.22
CA LEU A 31 -6.80 -15.71 18.80
C LEU A 31 -6.54 -14.37 18.11
N ILE A 32 -6.53 -13.28 18.87
CA ILE A 32 -6.29 -11.92 18.36
C ILE A 32 -4.80 -11.59 18.45
N SER A 33 -4.14 -11.94 19.57
CA SER A 33 -2.73 -11.60 19.80
C SER A 33 -1.75 -12.54 19.10
N ASN A 34 -2.08 -13.82 19.04
CA ASN A 34 -1.25 -14.87 18.42
C ASN A 34 -2.12 -15.82 17.59
N PRO A 35 -2.68 -15.36 16.46
CA PRO A 35 -3.47 -16.21 15.59
C PRO A 35 -2.64 -17.36 14.98
N PRO A 36 -3.27 -18.53 14.75
CA PRO A 36 -2.61 -19.66 14.10
C PRO A 36 -2.31 -19.37 12.62
N GLY A 37 -1.25 -20.00 12.11
CA GLY A 37 -0.93 -19.96 10.68
C GLY A 37 -1.92 -20.80 9.84
N PRO A 38 -2.01 -20.55 8.51
CA PRO A 38 -2.90 -21.29 7.61
C PRO A 38 -2.69 -22.82 7.63
N GLU A 39 -1.45 -23.28 7.80
CA GLU A 39 -1.10 -24.70 7.92
C GLU A 39 -1.60 -25.35 9.22
N HIS A 40 -1.77 -24.57 10.28
CA HIS A 40 -2.18 -25.03 11.61
C HIS A 40 -3.71 -25.00 11.81
N VAL A 41 -4.48 -24.65 10.78
CA VAL A 41 -5.94 -24.69 10.82
C VAL A 41 -6.42 -26.14 10.83
N SER A 42 -6.89 -26.60 11.98
CA SER A 42 -7.48 -27.92 12.17
C SER A 42 -9.01 -27.87 12.16
N LEU A 43 -9.66 -29.01 11.89
CA LEU A 43 -11.13 -29.09 11.90
C LEU A 43 -11.69 -28.89 13.32
N GLU A 44 -10.96 -29.35 14.33
CA GLU A 44 -11.29 -29.18 15.75
C GLU A 44 -11.29 -27.71 16.14
N LEU A 45 -10.33 -26.92 15.63
CA LEU A 45 -10.27 -25.49 15.88
C LEU A 45 -11.49 -24.78 15.29
N LEU A 46 -11.85 -25.08 14.04
CA LEU A 46 -13.02 -24.49 13.35
C LEU A 46 -14.34 -24.89 14.02
N MET A 47 -14.42 -26.13 14.51
CA MET A 47 -15.56 -26.60 15.29
C MET A 47 -15.63 -25.86 16.63
N ALA A 48 -14.52 -25.77 17.37
CA ALA A 48 -14.43 -25.07 18.64
C ALA A 48 -14.69 -23.56 18.52
N SER A 49 -14.33 -22.96 17.39
CA SER A 49 -14.58 -21.55 17.09
C SER A 49 -16.02 -21.27 16.65
N GLN A 50 -16.89 -22.28 16.57
CA GLN A 50 -18.29 -22.17 16.15
C GLN A 50 -18.46 -21.72 14.68
N ALA A 51 -17.45 -21.92 13.83
CA ALA A 51 -17.50 -21.52 12.43
C ALA A 51 -18.53 -22.31 11.59
N HIS A 52 -18.94 -23.48 12.06
CA HIS A 52 -19.87 -24.38 11.38
C HIS A 52 -21.35 -24.07 11.63
N MET A 53 -21.67 -23.18 12.59
CA MET A 53 -23.04 -22.86 12.94
C MET A 53 -23.57 -21.77 12.01
N GLY A 54 -24.41 -22.12 11.03
CA GLY A 54 -25.05 -21.14 10.16
C GLY A 54 -26.31 -20.53 10.77
N HIS A 55 -27.17 -19.99 9.91
CA HIS A 55 -28.47 -19.45 10.29
C HIS A 55 -29.59 -20.52 10.35
N ASN A 56 -30.76 -20.10 10.85
CA ASN A 56 -31.97 -20.91 10.90
C ASN A 56 -32.40 -21.40 9.50
N THR A 57 -33.02 -22.58 9.42
CA THR A 57 -33.53 -23.16 8.17
C THR A 57 -34.51 -22.29 7.39
N SER A 58 -35.19 -21.35 8.06
CA SER A 58 -36.10 -20.41 7.40
C SER A 58 -35.37 -19.23 6.75
N LEU A 59 -34.16 -18.91 7.22
CA LEU A 59 -33.35 -17.77 6.79
C LEU A 59 -32.10 -18.28 6.07
N TRP A 60 -32.28 -18.87 4.90
CA TRP A 60 -31.17 -19.40 4.10
C TRP A 60 -31.30 -19.01 2.63
N ASN A 61 -30.16 -18.91 1.95
CA ASN A 61 -30.08 -18.68 0.52
C ASN A 61 -29.81 -20.01 -0.21
N PRO A 62 -30.70 -20.45 -1.13
CA PRO A 62 -30.53 -21.67 -1.91
C PRO A 62 -29.20 -21.78 -2.67
N ALA A 63 -28.62 -20.65 -3.07
CA ALA A 63 -27.33 -20.60 -3.76
C ALA A 63 -26.17 -21.19 -2.92
N ASN A 64 -26.30 -21.18 -1.59
CA ASN A 64 -25.31 -21.71 -0.64
C ASN A 64 -25.52 -23.18 -0.26
N SER A 65 -26.50 -23.86 -0.86
CA SER A 65 -26.75 -25.29 -0.61
C SER A 65 -25.49 -26.16 -0.69
N ARG A 66 -24.56 -25.84 -1.60
CA ARG A 66 -23.27 -26.54 -1.78
C ARG A 66 -22.33 -26.53 -0.57
N TYR A 67 -22.51 -25.59 0.36
CA TYR A 67 -21.64 -25.44 1.54
C TYR A 67 -22.24 -26.07 2.80
N ILE A 68 -23.55 -26.33 2.78
CA ILE A 68 -24.31 -26.85 3.91
C ILE A 68 -24.10 -28.37 3.97
N TYR A 69 -23.63 -28.86 5.11
CA TYR A 69 -23.49 -30.28 5.40
C TYR A 69 -24.83 -30.94 5.75
N GLY A 70 -25.66 -30.24 6.53
CA GLY A 70 -26.95 -30.75 6.95
C GLY A 70 -27.69 -29.77 7.87
N VAL A 71 -28.76 -30.26 8.50
CA VAL A 71 -29.58 -29.48 9.44
C VAL A 71 -29.58 -30.18 10.79
N ARG A 72 -29.35 -29.43 11.86
CA ARG A 72 -29.46 -29.92 13.25
C ARG A 72 -29.98 -28.78 14.12
N GLN A 73 -30.90 -29.10 15.04
CA GLN A 73 -31.48 -28.11 15.97
C GLN A 73 -32.11 -26.90 15.24
N GLY A 74 -32.66 -27.10 14.04
CA GLY A 74 -33.29 -26.02 13.25
C GLY A 74 -32.31 -25.02 12.62
N ILE A 75 -31.01 -25.32 12.64
CA ILE A 75 -29.95 -24.49 12.07
C ILE A 75 -29.22 -25.28 10.98
N HIS A 76 -28.78 -24.58 9.92
CA HIS A 76 -27.91 -25.16 8.91
C HIS A 76 -26.48 -25.30 9.45
N ILE A 77 -25.92 -26.50 9.33
CA ILE A 77 -24.51 -26.75 9.64
C ILE A 77 -23.70 -26.61 8.36
N ILE A 78 -22.69 -25.76 8.38
CA ILE A 78 -21.72 -25.60 7.30
C ILE A 78 -20.67 -26.71 7.40
N SER A 79 -20.30 -27.33 6.28
CA SER A 79 -19.29 -28.39 6.25
C SER A 79 -17.90 -27.86 6.62
N LEU A 80 -17.32 -28.37 7.72
CA LEU A 80 -16.00 -27.97 8.23
C LEU A 80 -14.87 -28.16 7.21
N GLU A 81 -14.94 -29.24 6.41
CA GLU A 81 -13.96 -29.50 5.35
C GLU A 81 -14.00 -28.41 4.28
N THR A 82 -15.20 -28.00 3.91
CA THR A 82 -15.44 -26.90 2.97
C THR A 82 -14.88 -25.59 3.53
N ILE A 83 -15.11 -25.29 4.82
CA ILE A 83 -14.54 -24.11 5.49
C ILE A 83 -13.02 -24.13 5.40
N ALA A 84 -12.39 -25.24 5.80
CA ALA A 84 -10.94 -25.37 5.84
C ALA A 84 -10.31 -25.22 4.44
N ALA A 85 -10.90 -25.83 3.41
CA ALA A 85 -10.41 -25.72 2.04
C ALA A 85 -10.49 -24.28 1.49
N HIS A 86 -11.61 -23.60 1.72
CA HIS A 86 -11.82 -22.23 1.26
C HIS A 86 -10.96 -21.22 2.04
N LEU A 87 -10.81 -21.40 3.35
CA LEU A 87 -9.95 -20.56 4.18
C LEU A 87 -8.48 -20.68 3.75
N ARG A 88 -7.97 -21.90 3.49
CA ARG A 88 -6.61 -22.10 2.96
C ARG A 88 -6.42 -21.48 1.58
N ARG A 89 -7.43 -21.57 0.71
CA ARG A 89 -7.42 -20.91 -0.61
C ARG A 89 -7.33 -19.39 -0.47
N ALA A 90 -8.17 -18.81 0.38
CA ALA A 90 -8.17 -17.37 0.64
C ALA A 90 -6.86 -16.90 1.28
N ALA A 91 -6.31 -17.66 2.23
CA ALA A 91 -5.02 -17.38 2.84
C ALA A 91 -3.90 -17.33 1.79
N ARG A 92 -3.89 -18.26 0.82
CA ARG A 92 -2.92 -18.23 -0.28
C ARG A 92 -3.05 -16.98 -1.15
N VAL A 93 -4.28 -16.53 -1.44
CA VAL A 93 -4.50 -15.29 -2.20
C VAL A 93 -3.96 -14.08 -1.42
N VAL A 94 -4.23 -13.99 -0.12
CA VAL A 94 -3.72 -12.92 0.74
C VAL A 94 -2.19 -12.93 0.81
N GLU A 95 -1.57 -14.10 0.93
CA GLU A 95 -0.11 -14.27 0.92
C GLU A 95 0.50 -13.76 -0.39
N GLU A 96 -0.08 -14.13 -1.53
CA GLU A 96 0.44 -13.73 -2.85
C GLU A 96 0.24 -12.23 -3.17
N VAL A 97 -0.89 -11.64 -2.75
CA VAL A 97 -1.12 -10.19 -2.90
C VAL A 97 -0.14 -9.41 -2.03
N SER A 98 0.05 -9.84 -0.78
CA SER A 98 1.03 -9.23 0.13
C SER A 98 2.46 -9.37 -0.42
N TYR A 99 2.81 -10.53 -0.97
CA TYR A 99 4.10 -10.78 -1.59
C TYR A 99 4.40 -9.83 -2.75
N ARG A 100 3.39 -9.50 -3.57
CA ARG A 100 3.51 -8.54 -4.69
C ARG A 100 3.37 -7.07 -4.27
N GLY A 101 3.34 -6.77 -2.98
CA GLY A 101 3.23 -5.39 -2.50
C GLY A 101 1.86 -4.75 -2.70
N GLY A 102 0.81 -5.55 -2.91
CA GLY A 102 -0.55 -5.04 -3.09
C GLY A 102 -1.17 -4.51 -1.79
N VAL A 103 -2.05 -3.52 -1.92
CA VAL A 103 -2.76 -2.91 -0.79
C VAL A 103 -3.98 -3.76 -0.43
N ILE A 104 -3.96 -4.35 0.76
CA ILE A 104 -5.06 -5.16 1.29
C ILE A 104 -5.92 -4.30 2.22
N LEU A 105 -7.24 -4.45 2.16
CA LEU A 105 -8.19 -3.79 3.05
C LEU A 105 -9.02 -4.82 3.81
N PHE A 106 -8.85 -4.90 5.13
CA PHE A 106 -9.70 -5.69 6.01
C PHE A 106 -10.92 -4.89 6.46
N VAL A 107 -12.11 -5.47 6.37
CA VAL A 107 -13.38 -4.79 6.66
C VAL A 107 -14.21 -5.64 7.61
N GLY A 108 -14.60 -5.05 8.73
CA GLY A 108 -15.53 -5.66 9.69
C GLY A 108 -16.27 -4.60 10.47
N THR A 109 -17.56 -4.40 10.18
CA THR A 109 -18.35 -3.27 10.70
C THR A 109 -19.24 -3.64 11.89
N ARG A 110 -19.27 -4.92 12.29
CA ARG A 110 -20.06 -5.36 13.44
C ARG A 110 -19.37 -4.99 14.76
N LYS A 111 -20.18 -4.84 15.81
CA LYS A 111 -19.68 -4.56 17.17
C LYS A 111 -18.75 -5.69 17.65
N GLY A 112 -17.58 -5.34 18.17
CA GLY A 112 -16.56 -6.32 18.62
C GLY A 112 -15.57 -6.77 17.55
N GLN A 113 -15.80 -6.46 16.26
CA GLN A 113 -14.84 -6.78 15.19
C GLN A 113 -13.67 -5.79 15.10
N MET A 114 -13.77 -4.63 15.75
CA MET A 114 -12.73 -3.58 15.71
C MET A 114 -11.34 -4.13 16.03
N GLU A 115 -11.18 -4.81 17.17
CA GLU A 115 -9.87 -5.35 17.57
C GLU A 115 -9.36 -6.44 16.60
N ILE A 116 -10.27 -7.27 16.11
CA ILE A 116 -9.97 -8.38 15.18
C ILE A 116 -9.41 -7.82 13.87
N VAL A 117 -10.11 -6.85 13.27
CA VAL A 117 -9.75 -6.26 11.97
C VAL A 117 -8.46 -5.44 12.10
N THR A 118 -8.33 -4.63 13.16
CA THR A 118 -7.14 -3.81 13.38
C THR A 118 -5.89 -4.68 13.55
N LYS A 119 -5.97 -5.77 14.33
CA LYS A 119 -4.83 -6.66 14.55
C LYS A 119 -4.49 -7.48 13.32
N ALA A 120 -5.48 -7.98 12.58
CA ALA A 120 -5.23 -8.67 11.31
C ALA A 120 -4.54 -7.75 10.28
N ALA A 121 -4.97 -6.49 10.20
CA ALA A 121 -4.36 -5.50 9.32
C ALA A 121 -2.95 -5.12 9.75
N GLU A 122 -2.70 -4.98 11.06
CA GLU A 122 -1.36 -4.71 11.61
C GLU A 122 -0.37 -5.82 11.25
N LEU A 123 -0.77 -7.10 11.39
CA LEU A 123 0.05 -8.25 11.02
C LEU A 123 0.41 -8.26 9.52
N ALA A 124 -0.56 -7.97 8.66
CA ALA A 124 -0.37 -7.95 7.22
C ALA A 124 0.30 -6.65 6.69
N GLY A 125 0.42 -5.60 7.51
CA GLY A 125 0.79 -4.25 7.06
C GLY A 125 -0.26 -3.64 6.12
N ALA A 126 -1.53 -3.98 6.33
CA ALA A 126 -2.68 -3.66 5.50
C ALA A 126 -3.52 -2.51 6.08
N CYS A 127 -4.51 -2.05 5.31
CA CYS A 127 -5.52 -1.11 5.78
C CYS A 127 -6.66 -1.86 6.50
N HIS A 128 -7.34 -1.16 7.41
CA HIS A 128 -8.53 -1.69 8.08
C HIS A 128 -9.69 -0.70 8.04
N LEU A 129 -10.90 -1.23 8.09
CA LEU A 129 -12.14 -0.49 8.26
C LEU A 129 -13.03 -1.19 9.27
N PHE A 130 -13.35 -0.50 10.35
CA PHE A 130 -14.29 -0.96 11.38
C PHE A 130 -15.54 -0.08 11.50
N THR A 131 -15.54 1.09 10.86
CA THR A 131 -16.70 1.98 10.79
C THR A 131 -17.55 1.67 9.56
N LYS A 132 -18.77 2.23 9.52
CA LYS A 132 -19.66 2.08 8.36
C LYS A 132 -18.95 2.53 7.07
N TRP A 133 -19.03 1.72 6.02
CA TRP A 133 -18.54 2.08 4.69
C TRP A 133 -19.22 3.36 4.19
N THR A 134 -18.42 4.32 3.72
CA THR A 134 -18.91 5.51 3.03
C THR A 134 -19.17 5.15 1.56
N PRO A 135 -20.43 5.13 1.11
CA PRO A 135 -20.75 4.80 -0.29
C PRO A 135 -20.04 5.75 -1.24
N GLY A 136 -19.42 5.18 -2.28
CA GLY A 136 -18.65 5.91 -3.28
C GLY A 136 -17.16 6.01 -2.96
N ALA A 137 -16.65 5.46 -1.86
CA ALA A 137 -15.23 5.58 -1.54
C ALA A 137 -14.30 4.92 -2.59
N ILE A 138 -14.81 3.95 -3.37
CA ILE A 138 -14.07 3.35 -4.50
C ILE A 138 -14.45 4.03 -5.82
N THR A 139 -15.74 4.20 -6.10
CA THR A 139 -16.20 4.74 -7.40
C THR A 139 -15.98 6.24 -7.55
N ASN A 140 -16.16 7.00 -6.47
CA ASN A 140 -15.98 8.45 -6.34
C ASN A 140 -14.80 8.80 -5.41
N ARG A 141 -13.71 8.02 -5.51
CA ARG A 141 -12.52 8.17 -4.66
C ARG A 141 -11.91 9.56 -4.69
N ASP A 142 -11.95 10.24 -5.85
CA ASP A 142 -11.31 11.56 -6.04
C ASP A 142 -11.97 12.66 -5.19
N VAL A 143 -13.22 12.48 -4.75
CA VAL A 143 -13.92 13.42 -3.87
C VAL A 143 -13.80 12.99 -2.41
N ILE A 144 -14.02 11.71 -2.11
CA ILE A 144 -14.09 11.21 -0.73
C ILE A 144 -12.70 11.10 -0.09
N LEU A 145 -11.71 10.67 -0.86
CA LEU A 145 -10.35 10.43 -0.37
C LEU A 145 -9.37 11.57 -0.71
N LYS A 146 -9.87 12.69 -1.24
CA LYS A 146 -9.03 13.82 -1.69
C LYS A 146 -8.07 14.34 -0.63
N THR A 147 -8.53 14.40 0.62
CA THR A 147 -7.79 14.99 1.74
C THR A 147 -6.81 14.01 2.38
N GLN A 148 -6.81 12.74 1.97
CA GLN A 148 -5.98 11.71 2.61
C GLN A 148 -4.55 11.77 2.06
N ALA A 149 -3.58 11.73 2.97
CA ALA A 149 -2.17 11.75 2.61
C ALA A 149 -1.75 10.41 1.99
N THR A 150 -0.99 10.47 0.90
CA THR A 150 -0.38 9.31 0.26
C THR A 150 1.10 9.27 0.60
N LYS A 151 1.64 8.08 0.84
CA LYS A 151 3.08 7.85 1.02
C LYS A 151 3.65 7.09 -0.17
N VAL A 152 4.86 7.46 -0.56
CA VAL A 152 5.64 6.74 -1.57
C VAL A 152 6.69 5.95 -0.81
N VAL A 153 6.72 4.64 -1.03
CA VAL A 153 7.61 3.71 -0.34
C VAL A 153 8.50 2.99 -1.34
N ASP A 154 9.67 2.61 -0.86
CA ASP A 154 10.62 1.79 -1.59
C ASP A 154 10.34 0.27 -1.41
N HIS A 155 11.10 -0.60 -2.10
CA HIS A 155 11.05 -2.06 -2.01
C HIS A 155 11.28 -2.63 -0.59
N LEU A 156 11.83 -1.83 0.33
CA LEU A 156 12.03 -2.14 1.76
C LEU A 156 11.00 -1.47 2.69
N ASP A 157 9.89 -0.95 2.15
CA ASP A 157 8.85 -0.21 2.88
C ASP A 157 9.35 1.10 3.56
N SER A 158 10.52 1.60 3.18
CA SER A 158 11.04 2.90 3.65
C SER A 158 10.40 4.04 2.87
N GLU A 159 9.96 5.08 3.58
CA GLU A 159 9.35 6.25 2.95
C GLU A 159 10.41 7.08 2.19
N LEU A 160 10.09 7.46 0.96
CA LEU A 160 10.97 8.25 0.12
C LEU A 160 10.63 9.74 0.19
N ASP A 161 11.64 10.55 0.50
CA ASP A 161 11.57 12.01 0.49
C ASP A 161 11.69 12.57 -0.94
N GLY A 162 11.09 13.73 -1.19
CA GLY A 162 11.14 14.42 -2.50
C GLY A 162 9.91 14.24 -3.40
N PHE A 163 8.96 13.39 -3.02
CA PHE A 163 7.73 13.16 -3.79
C PHE A 163 6.54 14.06 -3.39
N ASP A 164 6.78 15.18 -2.70
CA ASP A 164 5.69 16.01 -2.16
C ASP A 164 4.81 16.65 -3.25
N MET A 165 5.40 17.03 -4.39
CA MET A 165 4.65 17.49 -5.55
C MET A 165 3.74 16.38 -6.12
N TYR A 166 4.26 15.15 -6.21
CA TYR A 166 3.48 14.01 -6.65
C TYR A 166 2.33 13.70 -5.69
N LYS A 167 2.58 13.70 -4.37
CA LYS A 167 1.57 13.41 -3.34
C LYS A 167 0.34 14.32 -3.45
N GLY A 168 0.53 15.58 -3.86
CA GLY A 168 -0.59 16.54 -4.06
C GLY A 168 -1.38 16.34 -5.36
N MET A 169 -0.76 15.75 -6.39
CA MET A 169 -1.39 15.50 -7.70
C MET A 169 -1.90 14.06 -7.87
N ALA A 170 -1.40 13.13 -7.06
CA ALA A 170 -1.70 11.71 -7.17
C ALA A 170 -3.19 11.45 -6.92
N ARG A 171 -3.77 10.54 -7.70
CA ARG A 171 -5.14 10.09 -7.44
C ARG A 171 -5.15 9.18 -6.21
N PRO A 172 -6.23 9.21 -5.41
CA PRO A 172 -6.36 8.31 -4.27
C PRO A 172 -6.24 6.84 -4.68
N LEU A 173 -5.55 6.06 -3.86
CA LEU A 173 -5.29 4.65 -4.11
C LEU A 173 -6.57 3.83 -3.96
N LEU A 174 -6.61 2.69 -4.65
CA LEU A 174 -7.61 1.65 -4.45
C LEU A 174 -6.96 0.44 -3.79
N PRO A 175 -7.72 -0.34 -3.01
CA PRO A 175 -7.23 -1.62 -2.54
C PRO A 175 -7.12 -2.60 -3.71
N ASP A 176 -6.06 -3.40 -3.71
CA ASP A 176 -5.86 -4.51 -4.65
C ASP A 176 -6.60 -5.77 -4.18
N LEU A 177 -6.93 -5.87 -2.90
CA LEU A 177 -7.70 -6.96 -2.31
C LEU A 177 -8.53 -6.45 -1.15
N VAL A 178 -9.83 -6.77 -1.14
CA VAL A 178 -10.71 -6.47 -0.01
C VAL A 178 -11.11 -7.75 0.69
N VAL A 179 -10.92 -7.81 2.01
CA VAL A 179 -11.34 -8.90 2.88
C VAL A 179 -12.51 -8.43 3.72
N CYS A 180 -13.70 -8.94 3.47
CA CYS A 180 -14.93 -8.58 4.18
C CYS A 180 -15.37 -9.69 5.14
N LEU A 181 -15.42 -9.37 6.43
CA LEU A 181 -15.89 -10.31 7.47
C LEU A 181 -17.41 -10.37 7.58
N ASN A 182 -18.12 -9.34 7.12
CA ASN A 182 -19.57 -9.28 7.18
C ASN A 182 -20.16 -8.70 5.87
N PRO A 183 -20.25 -9.53 4.81
CA PRO A 183 -20.75 -9.12 3.49
C PRO A 183 -22.18 -8.60 3.46
N LEU A 184 -23.06 -9.14 4.32
CA LEU A 184 -24.48 -8.82 4.32
C LEU A 184 -24.74 -7.34 4.58
N GLU A 185 -24.07 -6.75 5.57
CA GLU A 185 -24.23 -5.34 5.90
C GLU A 185 -23.43 -4.40 4.98
N ASN A 186 -22.42 -4.92 4.27
CA ASN A 186 -21.50 -4.14 3.46
C ASN A 186 -21.64 -4.42 1.95
N TYR A 187 -22.84 -4.77 1.49
CA TYR A 187 -23.10 -5.05 0.07
C TYR A 187 -22.66 -3.91 -0.86
N THR A 188 -22.91 -2.65 -0.48
CA THR A 188 -22.54 -1.48 -1.29
C THR A 188 -21.04 -1.46 -1.62
N MET A 189 -20.19 -1.80 -0.65
CA MET A 189 -18.75 -1.88 -0.85
C MET A 189 -18.39 -2.98 -1.83
N LEU A 190 -18.98 -4.18 -1.68
CA LEU A 190 -18.74 -5.32 -2.57
C LEU A 190 -19.18 -5.01 -4.00
N TYR A 191 -20.31 -4.32 -4.15
CA TYR A 191 -20.79 -3.85 -5.44
C TYR A 191 -19.82 -2.86 -6.10
N GLU A 192 -19.30 -1.89 -5.35
CA GLU A 192 -18.29 -0.97 -5.86
C GLU A 192 -16.97 -1.68 -6.25
N CYS A 193 -16.56 -2.69 -5.47
CA CYS A 193 -15.40 -3.53 -5.81
C CYS A 193 -15.62 -4.26 -7.14
N GLY A 194 -16.81 -4.81 -7.35
CA GLY A 194 -17.20 -5.44 -8.61
C GLY A 194 -17.13 -4.49 -9.81
N LEU A 195 -17.59 -3.25 -9.65
CA LEU A 195 -17.51 -2.23 -10.71
C LEU A 195 -16.08 -1.82 -11.07
N LYS A 196 -15.13 -1.92 -10.13
CA LYS A 196 -13.71 -1.59 -10.33
C LYS A 196 -12.82 -2.81 -10.53
N ASN A 197 -13.39 -4.01 -10.68
CA ASN A 197 -12.66 -5.28 -10.83
C ASN A 197 -11.66 -5.57 -9.70
N ILE A 198 -11.98 -5.15 -8.47
CA ILE A 198 -11.16 -5.44 -7.30
C ILE A 198 -11.57 -6.82 -6.76
N PRO A 199 -10.63 -7.78 -6.63
CA PRO A 199 -10.95 -9.09 -6.08
C PRO A 199 -11.33 -8.96 -4.60
N THR A 200 -12.33 -9.75 -4.20
CA THR A 200 -12.85 -9.71 -2.83
C THR A 200 -12.85 -11.10 -2.20
N ILE A 201 -12.48 -11.16 -0.92
CA ILE A 201 -12.63 -12.32 -0.05
C ILE A 201 -13.77 -12.02 0.92
N GLY A 202 -14.75 -12.92 1.05
CA GLY A 202 -15.88 -12.72 1.95
C GLY A 202 -16.16 -13.93 2.81
N VAL A 203 -16.48 -13.68 4.09
CA VAL A 203 -17.09 -14.69 4.96
C VAL A 203 -18.56 -14.83 4.58
N ILE A 204 -18.96 -15.99 4.08
CA ILE A 204 -20.31 -16.24 3.59
C ILE A 204 -21.02 -17.17 4.56
N ASP A 205 -22.03 -16.63 5.26
CA ASP A 205 -22.95 -17.45 6.03
C ASP A 205 -24.12 -17.95 5.15
N THR A 206 -24.96 -18.85 5.67
CA THR A 206 -25.98 -19.59 4.93
C THR A 206 -27.07 -18.71 4.32
N ASN A 207 -27.23 -17.46 4.77
CA ASN A 207 -28.19 -16.48 4.25
C ASN A 207 -27.60 -15.51 3.20
N VAL A 208 -26.27 -15.44 3.04
CA VAL A 208 -25.59 -14.49 2.14
C VAL A 208 -25.46 -15.07 0.74
N ASP A 209 -25.56 -14.26 -0.32
CA ASP A 209 -25.27 -14.75 -1.69
C ASP A 209 -23.75 -14.93 -1.90
N PRO A 210 -23.26 -16.12 -2.27
CA PRO A 210 -21.83 -16.35 -2.49
C PRO A 210 -21.30 -15.64 -3.72
N SER A 211 -22.17 -15.17 -4.62
CA SER A 211 -21.81 -14.54 -5.90
C SER A 211 -21.30 -13.11 -5.73
N TRP A 212 -21.47 -12.50 -4.55
CA TRP A 212 -21.02 -11.14 -4.28
C TRP A 212 -19.50 -11.02 -4.10
N VAL A 213 -18.82 -12.14 -3.88
CA VAL A 213 -17.37 -12.15 -3.64
C VAL A 213 -16.63 -13.09 -4.57
N THR A 214 -15.38 -12.77 -4.87
CA THR A 214 -14.53 -13.60 -5.73
C THR A 214 -14.10 -14.90 -5.04
N TYR A 215 -13.71 -14.79 -3.78
CA TYR A 215 -13.25 -15.91 -2.95
C TYR A 215 -14.12 -16.00 -1.71
N THR A 216 -14.95 -17.03 -1.67
CA THR A 216 -15.85 -17.28 -0.54
C THR A 216 -15.13 -18.04 0.56
N ILE A 217 -15.44 -17.73 1.82
CA ILE A 217 -15.10 -18.52 3.00
C ILE A 217 -16.43 -18.86 3.68
N PRO A 218 -17.00 -20.06 3.45
CA PRO A 218 -18.26 -20.41 4.08
C PRO A 218 -18.02 -20.59 5.58
N ALA A 219 -18.58 -19.73 6.42
CA ALA A 219 -18.43 -19.77 7.86
C ALA A 219 -19.47 -18.86 8.55
N ASN A 220 -19.70 -19.12 9.82
CA ASN A 220 -20.51 -18.29 10.71
C ASN A 220 -19.90 -16.88 10.87
N ASP A 221 -20.59 -15.84 10.42
CA ASP A 221 -20.15 -14.44 10.54
C ASP A 221 -20.64 -13.76 11.84
N ASP A 222 -21.61 -14.34 12.55
CA ASP A 222 -22.13 -13.86 13.83
C ASP A 222 -21.19 -14.15 15.00
N SER A 223 -20.42 -15.24 14.94
CA SER A 223 -19.49 -15.59 16.01
C SER A 223 -18.19 -14.77 15.92
N LEU A 224 -17.97 -13.90 16.91
CA LEU A 224 -16.71 -13.16 17.05
C LEU A 224 -15.49 -14.09 17.14
N ARG A 225 -15.66 -15.29 17.71
CA ARG A 225 -14.58 -16.27 17.81
C ARG A 225 -14.22 -16.85 16.45
N ALA A 226 -15.22 -17.17 15.62
CA ALA A 226 -14.99 -17.61 14.24
C ALA A 226 -14.31 -16.50 13.42
N MET A 227 -14.78 -15.26 13.55
CA MET A 227 -14.19 -14.11 12.85
C MET A 227 -12.76 -13.83 13.29
N ALA A 228 -12.44 -13.99 14.57
CA ALA A 228 -11.06 -13.87 15.07
C ALA A 228 -10.14 -14.93 14.45
N VAL A 229 -10.60 -16.18 14.33
CA VAL A 229 -9.82 -17.23 13.66
C VAL A 229 -9.62 -16.91 12.18
N VAL A 230 -10.69 -16.57 11.45
CA VAL A 230 -10.60 -16.29 10.00
C VAL A 230 -9.70 -15.09 9.73
N ALA A 231 -9.98 -13.94 10.37
CA ALA A 231 -9.19 -12.73 10.18
C ALA A 231 -7.74 -12.91 10.64
N GLY A 232 -7.52 -13.61 11.75
CA GLY A 232 -6.19 -13.91 12.27
C GLY A 232 -5.37 -14.79 11.33
N VAL A 233 -5.96 -15.84 10.77
CA VAL A 233 -5.31 -16.72 9.77
C VAL A 233 -4.96 -15.95 8.50
N LEU A 234 -5.87 -15.10 8.01
CA LEU A 234 -5.60 -14.24 6.84
C LEU A 234 -4.52 -13.19 7.16
N GLY A 235 -4.53 -12.60 8.36
CA GLY A 235 -3.50 -11.68 8.82
C GLY A 235 -2.12 -12.33 8.88
N ARG A 236 -2.02 -13.57 9.40
CA ARG A 236 -0.78 -14.36 9.38
C ARG A 236 -0.31 -14.69 7.97
N ALA A 237 -1.22 -15.01 7.06
CA ALA A 237 -0.87 -15.26 5.67
C ALA A 237 -0.30 -14.00 5.00
N GLY A 238 -0.91 -12.84 5.26
CA GLY A 238 -0.41 -11.54 4.81
C GLY A 238 0.96 -11.20 5.39
N GLN A 239 1.16 -11.45 6.69
CA GLN A 239 2.45 -11.29 7.36
C GLN A 239 3.53 -12.14 6.69
N LYS A 240 3.26 -13.43 6.47
CA LYS A 240 4.18 -14.36 5.81
C LYS A 240 4.54 -13.90 4.39
N GLY A 241 3.56 -13.43 3.62
CA GLY A 241 3.78 -12.87 2.29
C GLY A 241 4.66 -11.61 2.32
N LYS A 242 4.46 -10.75 3.31
CA LYS A 242 5.26 -9.54 3.52
C LYS A 242 6.70 -9.87 3.91
N GLU A 243 6.90 -10.80 4.84
CA GLU A 243 8.23 -11.26 5.24
C GLU A 243 8.98 -11.87 4.06
N ARG A 244 8.30 -12.69 3.25
CA ARG A 244 8.84 -13.26 2.01
C ARG A 244 9.26 -12.16 1.03
N ARG A 245 8.42 -11.13 0.85
CA ARG A 245 8.73 -9.96 0.01
C ARG A 245 9.99 -9.25 0.49
N LEU A 246 10.09 -8.93 1.78
CA LEU A 246 11.24 -8.21 2.34
C LEU A 246 12.54 -9.01 2.24
N GLN A 247 12.47 -10.34 2.39
CA GLN A 247 13.62 -11.22 2.19
C GLN A 247 14.10 -11.22 0.74
N ASP A 248 13.18 -11.31 -0.22
CA ASP A 248 13.52 -11.27 -1.65
C ASP A 248 14.02 -9.89 -2.08
N SER A 249 13.38 -8.81 -1.59
CA SER A 249 13.84 -7.43 -1.77
C SER A 249 15.27 -7.23 -1.24
N SER A 250 15.60 -7.81 -0.08
CA SER A 250 16.97 -7.73 0.50
C SER A 250 18.01 -8.45 -0.35
N ARG A 251 17.59 -9.39 -1.22
CA ARG A 251 18.43 -10.09 -2.18
C ARG A 251 18.47 -9.40 -3.56
N GLY A 252 17.84 -8.23 -3.70
CA GLY A 252 17.74 -7.49 -4.96
C GLY A 252 16.60 -7.92 -5.87
N ASN A 253 15.81 -8.95 -5.51
CA ASN A 253 14.70 -9.42 -6.33
C ASN A 253 13.39 -8.72 -5.94
N VAL A 254 13.01 -7.66 -6.65
CA VAL A 254 11.76 -6.94 -6.41
C VAL A 254 10.59 -7.65 -7.09
N SER A 255 9.61 -8.08 -6.31
CA SER A 255 8.47 -8.89 -6.77
C SER A 255 7.40 -8.12 -7.55
N TRP A 256 7.53 -6.80 -7.67
CA TRP A 256 6.51 -5.91 -8.22
C TRP A 256 7.10 -4.79 -9.08
N ASN A 257 6.26 -4.25 -9.96
CA ASN A 257 6.61 -3.15 -10.85
C ASN A 257 6.00 -1.84 -10.35
N THR A 258 6.74 -0.75 -10.51
CA THR A 258 6.29 0.60 -10.17
C THR A 258 4.97 0.95 -10.86
N SER A 259 4.08 1.64 -10.14
CA SER A 259 2.81 2.12 -10.69
C SER A 259 3.04 2.97 -11.95
N PRO A 260 2.26 2.78 -13.03
CA PRO A 260 2.40 3.57 -14.25
C PRO A 260 2.26 5.09 -14.03
N GLU A 261 1.46 5.52 -13.05
CA GLU A 261 1.32 6.94 -12.71
C GLU A 261 2.61 7.51 -12.11
N LEU A 262 3.26 6.75 -11.23
CA LEU A 262 4.51 7.15 -10.59
C LEU A 262 5.68 7.10 -11.58
N GLU A 263 5.73 6.09 -12.45
CA GLU A 263 6.74 5.99 -13.51
C GLU A 263 6.69 7.19 -14.47
N ARG A 264 5.47 7.64 -14.86
CA ARG A 264 5.30 8.85 -15.67
C ARG A 264 5.80 10.10 -14.95
N HIS A 265 5.57 10.21 -13.63
CA HIS A 265 6.08 11.34 -12.85
C HIS A 265 7.62 11.34 -12.80
N MET A 266 8.22 10.18 -12.50
CA MET A 266 9.68 10.02 -12.49
C MET A 266 10.30 10.38 -13.84
N LYS A 267 9.72 9.92 -14.96
CA LYS A 267 10.19 10.28 -16.31
C LYS A 267 10.14 11.79 -16.57
N LYS A 268 9.05 12.46 -16.15
CA LYS A 268 8.90 13.91 -16.28
C LYS A 268 9.94 14.68 -15.47
N GLU A 269 10.23 14.24 -14.24
CA GLU A 269 11.24 14.88 -13.40
C GLU A 269 12.65 14.69 -13.94
N VAL A 270 12.98 13.48 -14.44
CA VAL A 270 14.26 13.20 -15.10
C VAL A 270 14.42 14.09 -16.32
N GLN A 271 13.40 14.19 -17.17
CA GLN A 271 13.42 15.08 -18.35
C GLN A 271 13.59 16.56 -17.97
N ALA A 272 12.87 17.03 -16.95
CA ALA A 272 13.00 18.41 -16.46
C ALA A 272 14.41 18.69 -15.91
N ALA A 273 15.01 17.74 -15.20
CA ALA A 273 16.39 17.84 -14.69
C ALA A 273 17.42 17.87 -15.83
N VAL A 274 17.25 17.03 -16.87
CA VAL A 274 18.10 17.02 -18.06
C VAL A 274 18.01 18.36 -18.82
N MET A 275 16.80 18.90 -19.00
CA MET A 275 16.59 20.20 -19.65
C MET A 275 17.26 21.34 -18.86
N LYS A 276 17.08 21.37 -17.54
CA LYS A 276 17.72 22.37 -16.67
C LYS A 276 19.25 22.26 -16.71
N ARG A 277 19.79 21.03 -16.76
CA ARG A 277 21.23 20.80 -16.92
C ARG A 277 21.73 21.32 -18.27
N LYS A 278 21.03 21.06 -19.37
CA LYS A 278 21.35 21.60 -20.71
C LYS A 278 21.33 23.12 -20.73
N GLU A 279 20.33 23.76 -20.11
CA GLU A 279 20.21 25.21 -20.04
C GLU A 279 21.38 25.84 -19.25
N VAL A 280 21.73 25.28 -18.09
CA VAL A 280 22.88 25.75 -17.30
C VAL A 280 24.18 25.58 -18.08
N MET A 281 24.37 24.45 -18.78
CA MET A 281 25.53 24.23 -19.64
C MET A 281 25.58 25.22 -20.81
N GLY A 282 24.44 25.54 -21.42
CA GLY A 282 24.33 26.57 -22.46
C GLY A 282 24.70 27.96 -21.95
N ARG A 283 24.26 28.33 -20.74
CA ARG A 283 24.63 29.59 -20.07
C ARG A 283 26.13 29.65 -19.70
N ILE A 284 26.70 28.52 -19.28
CA ILE A 284 28.15 28.41 -19.04
C ILE A 284 28.90 28.61 -20.37
N GLN A 285 28.47 27.96 -21.46
CA GLN A 285 29.08 28.15 -22.77
C GLN A 285 28.97 29.58 -23.31
N SER A 286 27.82 30.25 -23.10
CA SER A 286 27.65 31.65 -23.53
C SER A 286 28.46 32.65 -22.70
N ASN A 287 28.67 32.36 -21.41
CA ASN A 287 29.51 33.18 -20.53
C ASN A 287 31.00 32.88 -20.66
N VAL A 288 31.39 31.81 -21.37
CA VAL A 288 32.76 31.48 -21.74
C VAL A 288 33.14 32.24 -23.02
N GLN A 289 33.15 33.57 -22.93
CA GLN A 289 33.86 34.41 -23.90
C GLN A 289 35.23 34.74 -23.31
N GLY A 290 36.24 33.90 -23.60
CA GLY A 290 37.64 34.18 -23.25
C GLY A 290 38.60 33.00 -22.96
N PHE A 291 38.21 31.73 -23.12
CA PHE A 291 39.08 30.57 -22.84
C PHE A 291 39.83 30.06 -24.09
N THR A 292 41.04 29.52 -23.90
CA THR A 292 41.88 28.95 -24.98
C THR A 292 41.39 27.56 -25.43
N GLU A 293 41.74 27.11 -26.65
CA GLU A 293 41.26 25.84 -27.24
C GLU A 293 41.50 24.59 -26.37
N GLU A 294 42.56 24.58 -25.56
CA GLU A 294 42.90 23.46 -24.67
C GLU A 294 41.95 23.36 -23.47
N GLU A 295 41.51 24.49 -22.91
CA GLU A 295 40.60 24.54 -21.77
C GLU A 295 39.16 24.17 -22.18
N GLN A 296 38.76 24.53 -23.40
CA GLN A 296 37.50 24.05 -24.00
C GLN A 296 37.50 22.53 -24.22
N LYS A 297 38.66 21.93 -24.51
CA LYS A 297 38.82 20.48 -24.68
C LYS A 297 38.68 19.73 -23.34
N LEU A 298 39.28 20.25 -22.26
CA LEU A 298 39.16 19.70 -20.90
C LEU A 298 37.73 19.74 -20.36
N LEU A 299 36.97 20.80 -20.65
CA LEU A 299 35.56 20.92 -20.27
C LEU A 299 34.65 19.92 -21.01
N ARG A 300 34.96 19.59 -22.27
CA ARG A 300 34.21 18.57 -23.04
C ARG A 300 34.52 17.16 -22.55
N VAL A 301 35.78 16.85 -22.31
CA VAL A 301 36.23 15.51 -21.85
C VAL A 301 35.72 15.21 -20.43
N ARG A 302 35.64 16.20 -19.54
CA ARG A 302 35.15 15.98 -18.16
C ARG A 302 33.64 15.80 -18.07
N ASN A 303 32.88 16.16 -19.11
CA ASN A 303 31.42 16.14 -19.13
C ASN A 303 30.83 15.06 -20.05
N SER A 304 31.65 14.32 -20.80
CA SER A 304 31.21 13.31 -21.78
C SER A 304 30.89 11.93 -21.20
N GLU A 305 30.91 11.74 -19.88
CA GLU A 305 30.72 10.40 -19.29
C GLU A 305 29.25 9.99 -19.09
N VAL A 306 28.26 10.85 -19.34
CA VAL A 306 26.84 10.46 -19.29
C VAL A 306 26.01 11.26 -20.30
N ASP A 307 26.09 10.90 -21.58
CA ASP A 307 25.08 11.31 -22.57
C ASP A 307 23.88 10.36 -22.45
N LEU A 308 22.81 10.81 -21.79
CA LEU A 308 21.50 10.18 -21.91
C LEU A 308 20.90 10.62 -23.25
N GLU A 309 20.96 9.75 -24.25
CA GLU A 309 20.32 9.93 -25.55
C GLU A 309 18.80 10.05 -25.36
N VAL A 310 18.28 11.26 -25.52
CA VAL A 310 16.84 11.50 -25.71
C VAL A 310 16.65 11.68 -27.21
N SER A 311 15.82 10.84 -27.83
CA SER A 311 15.62 10.86 -29.29
C SER A 311 15.03 12.19 -29.77
N GLU A 312 15.42 12.64 -30.96
CA GLU A 312 14.97 13.92 -31.53
C GLU A 312 13.44 14.00 -31.66
N ASP A 313 12.77 12.86 -31.88
CA ASP A 313 11.31 12.76 -31.97
C ASP A 313 10.60 13.12 -30.65
N GLU A 314 11.23 12.83 -29.51
CA GLU A 314 10.70 13.20 -28.18
C GLU A 314 10.84 14.71 -27.91
N MET A 315 11.87 15.37 -28.47
CA MET A 315 12.05 16.83 -28.39
C MET A 315 10.99 17.60 -29.17
N VAL A 316 10.56 17.08 -30.33
CA VAL A 316 9.56 17.73 -31.19
C VAL A 316 8.17 17.69 -30.53
N ASN A 317 7.80 16.57 -29.91
CA ASN A 317 6.54 16.46 -29.17
C ASN A 317 6.48 17.40 -27.95
N MET A 318 7.62 17.60 -27.27
CA MET A 318 7.74 18.51 -26.12
C MET A 318 7.57 19.99 -26.50
N LEU A 319 8.18 20.45 -27.60
CA LEU A 319 8.01 21.82 -28.09
C LEU A 319 6.55 22.14 -28.45
N GLY A 320 5.81 21.14 -28.93
CA GLY A 320 4.38 21.26 -29.19
C GLY A 320 3.55 21.45 -27.92
N GLU A 321 3.82 20.66 -26.87
CA GLU A 321 3.06 20.69 -25.62
C GLU A 321 3.38 21.93 -24.76
N THR A 322 4.63 22.40 -24.71
CA THR A 322 5.00 23.61 -23.97
C THR A 322 4.47 24.87 -24.65
N ALA A 323 4.52 24.96 -25.98
CA ALA A 323 3.93 26.07 -26.72
C ALA A 323 2.40 26.17 -26.51
N LEU A 324 1.71 25.04 -26.37
CA LEU A 324 0.28 24.97 -26.03
C LEU A 324 -0.02 25.43 -24.59
N LYS A 325 0.93 25.26 -23.68
CA LYS A 325 0.80 25.66 -22.27
C LYS A 325 1.14 27.14 -22.06
N ASP A 326 2.20 27.62 -22.71
CA ASP A 326 2.58 29.04 -22.74
C ASP A 326 1.51 29.89 -23.46
N ALA A 327 0.84 29.35 -24.48
CA ALA A 327 -0.32 29.99 -25.11
C ALA A 327 -1.54 30.09 -24.17
N ARG A 328 -1.66 29.22 -23.16
CA ARG A 328 -2.72 29.26 -22.15
C ARG A 328 -2.38 30.16 -20.96
N GLU A 329 -1.11 30.21 -20.56
CA GLU A 329 -0.65 31.01 -19.41
C GLU A 329 -0.31 32.47 -19.79
N GLY A 330 0.12 32.73 -21.03
CA GLY A 330 0.49 34.06 -21.53
C GLY A 330 -0.66 35.08 -21.69
N VAL A 331 -1.92 34.68 -21.50
CA VAL A 331 -3.07 35.61 -21.51
C VAL A 331 -3.29 36.24 -20.12
N ALA A 332 -2.66 35.73 -19.05
CA ALA A 332 -2.95 36.15 -17.68
C ALA A 332 -1.96 37.17 -17.05
N GLU A 333 -0.75 37.34 -17.59
CA GLU A 333 0.32 38.14 -16.93
C GLU A 333 0.93 39.25 -17.80
N ALA A 334 0.09 40.04 -18.48
CA ALA A 334 0.54 41.29 -19.11
C ALA A 334 0.10 42.51 -18.28
N GLY A 335 0.84 42.83 -17.22
CA GLY A 335 0.61 44.04 -16.43
C GLY A 335 1.71 44.32 -15.42
N HIS A 336 2.54 45.33 -15.74
CA HIS A 336 3.55 46.03 -14.92
C HIS A 336 4.96 45.40 -14.81
N ALA A 337 5.85 45.87 -15.69
CA ALA A 337 7.29 45.86 -15.47
C ALA A 337 7.76 47.32 -15.28
N ASP A 338 8.32 47.62 -14.10
CA ASP A 338 9.03 48.87 -13.84
C ASP A 338 10.54 48.64 -13.96
N SER A 339 11.21 49.63 -14.53
CA SER A 339 12.62 49.61 -14.89
C SER A 339 13.50 50.16 -13.78
N SER A 340 14.71 49.59 -13.68
CA SER A 340 15.95 50.14 -13.10
C SER A 340 16.48 49.44 -11.84
N LYS A 341 17.62 48.76 -12.02
CA LYS A 341 18.81 48.77 -11.15
C LYS A 341 19.88 47.87 -11.76
N THR A 342 20.83 48.50 -12.45
CA THR A 342 22.12 47.91 -12.80
C THR A 342 22.98 47.80 -11.54
N SER A 343 23.26 46.58 -11.08
CA SER A 343 24.34 46.30 -10.13
C SER A 343 25.39 45.41 -10.79
N SER A 344 26.65 45.80 -10.64
CA SER A 344 27.84 45.14 -11.18
C SER A 344 27.98 43.72 -10.59
N TRP A 345 27.94 42.71 -11.46
CA TRP A 345 28.14 41.30 -11.11
C TRP A 345 29.65 40.98 -11.08
N LYS A 346 30.18 40.55 -9.92
CA LYS A 346 31.54 40.02 -9.81
C LYS A 346 31.56 38.56 -10.31
N VAL A 347 32.25 38.33 -11.42
CA VAL A 347 32.32 37.04 -12.17
C VAL A 347 32.68 35.83 -11.29
N GLY A 348 33.51 36.03 -10.24
CA GLY A 348 33.94 34.94 -9.34
C GLY A 348 32.85 34.42 -8.39
N GLU A 349 31.95 35.28 -7.90
CA GLU A 349 30.84 34.87 -7.01
C GLU A 349 29.74 34.15 -7.81
N GLY A 350 29.55 34.52 -9.07
CA GLY A 350 28.63 33.85 -9.99
C GLY A 350 29.04 32.41 -10.31
N LEU A 351 30.34 32.19 -10.58
CA LEU A 351 30.87 30.86 -10.87
C LEU A 351 30.73 29.91 -9.68
N ALA A 352 31.07 30.34 -8.46
CA ALA A 352 30.91 29.52 -7.26
C ALA A 352 29.43 29.19 -6.96
N ASN A 353 28.51 30.12 -7.23
CA ASN A 353 27.08 29.90 -7.03
C ASN A 353 26.50 28.94 -8.10
N ILE A 354 26.97 29.03 -9.34
CA ILE A 354 26.62 28.11 -10.43
C ILE A 354 27.19 26.71 -10.15
N GLU A 355 28.43 26.62 -9.68
CA GLU A 355 29.08 25.35 -9.34
C GLU A 355 28.38 24.65 -8.16
N ALA A 356 27.96 25.42 -7.14
CA ALA A 356 27.14 24.92 -6.04
C ALA A 356 25.74 24.46 -6.50
N GLN A 357 25.12 25.17 -7.46
CA GLN A 357 23.86 24.75 -8.07
C GLN A 357 24.03 23.45 -8.88
N LEU A 358 25.14 23.32 -9.60
CA LEU A 358 25.45 22.14 -10.41
C LEU A 358 25.71 20.91 -9.53
N GLN A 359 26.41 21.08 -8.40
CA GLN A 359 26.59 20.03 -7.40
C GLN A 359 25.26 19.60 -6.75
N ARG A 360 24.35 20.53 -6.43
CA ARG A 360 23.02 20.18 -5.90
C ARG A 360 22.19 19.40 -6.91
N VAL A 361 22.22 19.82 -8.18
CA VAL A 361 21.51 19.09 -9.25
C VAL A 361 22.12 17.71 -9.43
N GLN A 362 23.45 17.57 -9.47
CA GLN A 362 24.11 16.27 -9.54
C GLN A 362 23.79 15.36 -8.36
N GLN A 363 23.70 15.90 -7.14
CA GLN A 363 23.29 15.15 -5.95
C GLN A 363 21.81 14.72 -6.05
N GLN A 364 20.91 15.59 -6.51
CA GLN A 364 19.51 15.24 -6.76
C GLN A 364 19.38 14.17 -7.84
N THR A 365 20.11 14.29 -8.96
CA THR A 365 20.11 13.30 -10.03
C THR A 365 20.66 11.95 -9.56
N ARG A 366 21.77 11.92 -8.81
CA ARG A 366 22.30 10.67 -8.22
C ARG A 366 21.33 10.02 -7.23
N HIS A 367 20.63 10.81 -6.43
CA HIS A 367 19.63 10.29 -5.49
C HIS A 367 18.44 9.66 -6.25
N ILE A 368 18.02 10.27 -7.35
CA ILE A 368 16.98 9.74 -8.23
C ILE A 368 17.49 8.50 -8.98
N GLU A 369 18.73 8.51 -9.47
CA GLU A 369 19.36 7.37 -10.13
C GLU A 369 19.54 6.18 -9.20
N LEU A 370 19.93 6.36 -7.93
CA LEU A 370 19.97 5.28 -6.94
C LEU A 370 18.57 4.70 -6.67
N ALA A 371 17.52 5.53 -6.74
CA ALA A 371 16.14 5.07 -6.63
C ALA A 371 15.64 4.33 -7.90
N VAL A 372 16.29 4.54 -9.06
CA VAL A 372 15.94 3.92 -10.36
C VAL A 372 16.82 2.71 -10.70
N GLY A 373 18.08 2.73 -10.29
CA GLY A 373 19.14 1.77 -10.63
C GLY A 373 19.06 0.44 -9.87
N SER A 374 18.20 0.31 -8.86
CA SER A 374 17.87 -0.97 -8.22
C SER A 374 17.08 -1.94 -9.13
N LYS A 375 16.94 -1.63 -10.43
CA LYS A 375 16.28 -2.45 -11.45
C LYS A 375 17.21 -3.02 -12.53
N GLN A 376 18.51 -2.77 -12.47
CA GLN A 376 19.46 -3.33 -13.43
C GLN A 376 20.62 -4.03 -12.73
N GLU A 377 20.32 -5.16 -12.07
CA GLU A 377 21.22 -6.30 -11.92
C GLU A 377 20.42 -7.59 -11.69
#